data_AF-A0A919ZWA6-F1
#
_entry.id   AF-A0A919ZWA6-F1
#
_cell.length_a   1.000
_cell.length_b   1.000
_cell.length_c   1.000
_cell.angle_alpha   90.00
_cell.angle_beta   90.00
_cell.angle_gamma   90.00
#
_symmetry.space_group_name_H-M   'P 1'
#
loop_
_entity.id
_entity.type
_entity.pdbx_description
1 polymer ?
#
loop_
_entity_poly.entity_id
_entity_poly.type
_entity_poly.pdbx_seq_one_letter_code
_entity_poly.pdbx_strand_id
1 'polypeptide(L)'
;MHEEGHHSMMTELPNPAGLMGNLMNHAGYMFSVKHSYMNMKGNILNGNNISDFDILQMTNPLGRMPKNLSVIPQDMKMQMTMVEGMFAPTKDLTFMVMGTYLSKDMDLNTHSAMMKRDLIGAFSSSASGLSDITFSTLFKLSESEQSKLFAEIAYQQSVGSKSKSAFVLTPMNKRMQMIMPYGMQLGDKASRLIFGFTNIMDINSSLKWGNQFKRKTVVNHEAWYFGDQTEINSWFKLVIRR
;
A
#
# COMPACT_ATOMS: atom_id res chain seq x y z
N MET A 1 -12.52 11.46 53.87
CA MET A 1 -11.29 10.80 53.42
C MET A 1 -11.68 9.84 52.29
N HIS A 2 -11.81 10.38 51.08
CA HIS A 2 -11.95 9.64 49.83
C HIS A 2 -11.46 10.61 48.75
N GLU A 3 -10.24 10.39 48.28
CA GLU A 3 -9.69 11.05 47.10
C GLU A 3 -10.07 10.20 45.89
N GLU A 4 -10.95 10.73 45.05
CA GLU A 4 -11.21 10.19 43.72
C GLU A 4 -10.00 10.51 42.83
N GLY A 5 -9.21 9.48 42.54
CA GLY A 5 -8.15 9.54 41.55
C GLY A 5 -8.73 9.67 40.15
N HIS A 6 -8.77 10.89 39.62
CA HIS A 6 -9.02 11.14 38.21
C HIS A 6 -7.93 10.46 37.36
N HIS A 7 -8.23 9.27 36.86
CA HIS A 7 -7.44 8.63 35.80
C HIS A 7 -7.65 9.42 34.50
N SER A 8 -6.78 10.41 34.28
CA SER A 8 -6.58 11.07 32.99
C SER A 8 -6.28 10.00 31.94
N MET A 9 -7.27 9.73 31.08
CA MET A 9 -7.14 8.89 29.90
C MET A 9 -6.29 9.66 28.88
N MET A 10 -4.97 9.61 29.05
CA MET A 10 -4.03 10.20 28.09
C MET A 10 -4.00 9.31 26.85
N THR A 11 -4.93 9.54 25.94
CA THR A 11 -4.96 8.94 24.61
C THR A 11 -3.74 9.47 23.86
N GLU A 12 -2.61 8.74 23.94
CA GLU A 12 -1.44 9.08 23.15
C GLU A 12 -1.82 9.13 21.67
N LEU A 13 -1.61 10.28 21.03
CA LEU A 13 -1.90 10.46 19.60
C LEU A 13 -1.32 9.30 18.78
N PRO A 14 -2.09 8.70 17.86
CA PRO A 14 -1.64 7.58 17.06
C PRO A 14 -0.36 7.94 16.31
N ASN A 15 0.51 6.95 16.11
CA ASN A 15 1.65 7.09 15.20
C ASN A 15 1.15 7.52 13.81
N PRO A 16 2.03 8.09 12.96
CA PRO A 16 1.66 8.40 11.58
C PRO A 16 0.94 7.21 10.93
N ALA A 17 -0.07 7.53 10.10
CA ALA A 17 -0.94 6.53 9.51
C ALA A 17 -0.12 5.41 8.83
N GLY A 18 -0.39 4.15 9.22
CA GLY A 18 0.34 2.96 8.74
C GLY A 18 1.26 2.31 9.77
N LEU A 19 1.47 2.92 10.94
CA LEU A 19 2.41 2.45 11.95
C LEU A 19 1.67 1.88 13.17
N MET A 20 1.84 0.58 13.42
CA MET A 20 1.09 -0.16 14.45
C MET A 20 1.71 -0.12 15.86
N GLY A 21 2.92 0.44 16.02
CA GLY A 21 3.72 0.28 17.24
C GLY A 21 3.11 0.88 18.53
N ASN A 22 2.32 1.96 18.48
CA ASN A 22 1.88 2.65 19.70
C ASN A 22 0.51 2.20 20.25
N LEU A 23 -0.03 1.07 19.76
CA LEU A 23 -1.35 0.57 20.14
C LEU A 23 -1.32 -0.27 21.44
N MET A 24 -0.12 -0.59 21.96
CA MET A 24 0.08 -1.53 23.08
C MET A 24 0.04 -0.91 24.49
N ASN A 25 -0.61 0.24 24.70
CA ASN A 25 -0.65 0.86 26.03
C ASN A 25 -1.71 0.25 26.97
N HIS A 26 -2.61 -0.61 26.47
CA HIS A 26 -3.61 -1.31 27.27
C HIS A 26 -4.04 -2.65 26.65
N ALA A 27 -4.43 -3.61 27.50
CA ALA A 27 -5.14 -4.80 27.04
C ALA A 27 -6.58 -4.43 26.67
N GLY A 28 -7.12 -5.01 25.61
CA GLY A 28 -8.45 -4.70 25.14
C GLY A 28 -8.66 -4.94 23.66
N TYR A 29 -9.76 -4.37 23.15
CA TYR A 29 -10.15 -4.44 21.76
C TYR A 29 -10.07 -3.06 21.14
N MET A 30 -9.60 -2.99 19.91
CA MET A 30 -9.64 -1.76 19.12
C MET A 30 -10.16 -2.07 17.73
N PHE A 31 -10.90 -1.11 17.20
CA PHE A 31 -11.34 -1.12 15.81
C PHE A 31 -10.85 0.15 15.15
N SER A 32 -10.36 0.03 13.93
CA SER A 32 -9.76 1.15 13.21
C SER A 32 -10.10 1.05 11.73
N VAL A 33 -10.33 2.22 11.13
CA VAL A 33 -10.56 2.37 9.71
C VAL A 33 -9.56 3.41 9.21
N LYS A 34 -8.73 3.00 8.27
CA LYS A 34 -7.74 3.86 7.61
C LYS A 34 -8.16 4.03 6.17
N HIS A 35 -8.27 5.27 5.73
CA HIS A 35 -8.51 5.59 4.34
C HIS A 35 -7.31 6.34 3.77
N SER A 36 -6.89 5.97 2.57
CA SER A 36 -5.75 6.57 1.89
C SER A 36 -6.14 6.90 0.46
N TYR A 37 -5.75 8.09 0.03
CA TYR A 37 -5.90 8.56 -1.35
C TYR A 37 -4.51 8.84 -1.90
N MET A 38 -4.23 8.32 -3.09
CA MET A 38 -2.98 8.55 -3.80
C MET A 38 -3.28 8.98 -5.22
N ASN A 39 -2.62 10.04 -5.67
CA ASN A 39 -2.67 10.51 -7.04
C ASN A 39 -1.27 10.40 -7.63
N MET A 40 -1.12 9.61 -8.68
CA MET A 40 0.14 9.40 -9.39
C MET A 40 0.04 10.06 -10.76
N LYS A 41 1.11 10.74 -11.17
CA LYS A 41 1.22 11.38 -12.47
C LYS A 41 2.60 11.10 -13.06
N GLY A 42 2.65 11.01 -14.39
CA GLY A 42 3.88 10.78 -15.11
C GLY A 42 4.37 9.33 -15.03
N ASN A 43 5.39 9.03 -15.82
CA ASN A 43 5.92 7.69 -15.97
C ASN A 43 7.39 7.65 -15.53
N ILE A 44 7.77 6.55 -14.88
CA ILE A 44 9.13 6.31 -14.39
C ILE A 44 9.64 4.99 -14.97
N LEU A 45 10.87 4.99 -15.45
CA LEU A 45 11.60 3.80 -15.87
C LEU A 45 12.97 3.77 -15.17
N ASN A 46 13.25 2.69 -14.44
CA ASN A 46 14.51 2.51 -13.70
C ASN A 46 14.85 3.69 -12.75
N GLY A 47 13.84 4.27 -12.11
CA GLY A 47 14.00 5.37 -11.16
C GLY A 47 14.07 6.77 -11.79
N ASN A 48 14.06 6.88 -13.12
CA ASN A 48 14.09 8.17 -13.82
C ASN A 48 12.75 8.46 -14.51
N ASN A 49 12.35 9.73 -14.54
CA ASN A 49 11.19 10.15 -15.32
C ASN A 49 11.44 9.87 -16.81
N ILE A 50 10.41 9.38 -17.49
CA ILE A 50 10.45 9.07 -18.92
C ILE A 50 9.32 9.80 -19.64
N SER A 51 9.62 10.36 -20.81
CA SER A 51 8.62 11.06 -21.63
C SER A 51 7.75 10.09 -22.42
N ASP A 52 6.53 10.51 -22.77
CA ASP A 52 5.65 9.73 -23.63
C ASP A 52 6.31 9.40 -24.98
N PHE A 53 7.11 10.32 -25.52
CA PHE A 53 7.85 10.11 -26.76
C PHE A 53 8.84 8.95 -26.66
N ASP A 54 9.58 8.86 -25.55
CA ASP A 54 10.54 7.78 -25.32
C ASP A 54 9.81 6.44 -25.08
N ILE A 55 8.68 6.46 -24.36
CA ILE A 55 7.84 5.27 -24.15
C ILE A 55 7.34 4.71 -25.48
N LEU A 56 6.94 5.56 -26.43
CA LEU A 56 6.49 5.13 -27.75
C LEU A 56 7.57 4.47 -28.60
N GLN A 57 8.85 4.67 -28.27
CA GLN A 57 9.98 4.00 -28.93
C GLN A 57 10.31 2.64 -28.29
N MET A 58 9.81 2.37 -27.09
CA MET A 58 10.06 1.11 -26.39
C MET A 58 9.41 -0.05 -27.14
N THR A 59 10.20 -1.09 -27.38
CA THR A 59 9.71 -2.34 -27.97
C THR A 59 8.72 -3.00 -27.01
N ASN A 60 7.62 -3.53 -27.54
CA ASN A 60 6.65 -4.28 -26.76
C ASN A 60 7.29 -5.58 -26.27
N PRO A 61 7.50 -5.75 -24.94
CA PRO A 61 8.21 -6.91 -24.40
C PRO A 61 7.46 -8.23 -24.63
N LEU A 62 6.16 -8.18 -24.90
CA LEU A 62 5.35 -9.36 -25.18
C LEU A 62 5.31 -9.74 -26.68
N GLY A 63 6.07 -9.04 -27.54
CA GLY A 63 6.30 -9.41 -28.95
C GLY A 63 5.05 -9.45 -29.85
N ARG A 64 3.89 -9.04 -29.34
CA ARG A 64 2.62 -9.06 -30.05
C ARG A 64 2.33 -7.66 -30.58
N MET A 65 2.03 -7.57 -31.88
CA MET A 65 1.67 -6.32 -32.56
C MET A 65 0.81 -5.41 -31.67
N PRO A 66 1.16 -4.12 -31.54
CA PRO A 66 2.21 -3.38 -32.24
C PRO A 66 3.64 -3.66 -31.74
N LYS A 67 4.63 -3.44 -32.62
CA LYS A 67 6.07 -3.62 -32.32
C LYS A 67 6.53 -2.81 -31.10
N ASN A 68 5.98 -1.60 -30.92
CA ASN A 68 6.29 -0.71 -29.82
C ASN A 68 5.06 -0.43 -28.95
N LEU A 69 5.27 -0.07 -27.69
CA LEU A 69 4.21 0.30 -26.75
C LEU A 69 3.40 1.47 -27.29
N SER A 70 2.07 1.39 -27.27
CA SER A 70 1.20 2.38 -27.91
C SER A 70 0.08 2.90 -27.00
N VAL A 71 0.01 2.38 -25.77
CA VAL A 71 -0.93 2.82 -24.75
C VAL A 71 -0.11 3.25 -23.55
N ILE A 72 -0.27 4.49 -23.12
CA ILE A 72 0.57 5.14 -22.11
C ILE A 72 -0.31 5.63 -20.96
N PRO A 73 -0.07 5.19 -19.72
CA PRO A 73 -0.69 5.77 -18.53
C PRO A 73 -0.33 7.25 -18.37
N GLN A 74 -1.28 8.08 -17.98
CA GLN A 74 -1.07 9.52 -17.77
C GLN A 74 -1.21 9.87 -16.29
N ASP A 75 -2.36 9.49 -15.73
CA ASP A 75 -2.74 9.77 -14.35
C ASP A 75 -3.35 8.51 -13.75
N MET A 76 -3.08 8.26 -12.46
CA MET A 76 -3.68 7.16 -11.72
C MET A 76 -4.10 7.64 -10.34
N LYS A 77 -5.39 7.49 -10.04
CA LYS A 77 -5.97 7.74 -8.73
C LYS A 77 -6.19 6.41 -8.05
N MET A 78 -5.72 6.30 -6.82
CA MET A 78 -5.93 5.14 -5.97
C MET A 78 -6.59 5.54 -4.68
N GLN A 79 -7.58 4.77 -4.27
CA GLN A 79 -8.22 4.85 -2.97
C GLN A 79 -8.09 3.50 -2.28
N MET A 80 -7.63 3.51 -1.05
CA MET A 80 -7.49 2.31 -0.23
C MET A 80 -8.21 2.53 1.08
N THR A 81 -9.09 1.61 1.44
CA THR A 81 -9.75 1.56 2.74
C THR A 81 -9.31 0.28 3.45
N MET A 82 -8.61 0.41 4.55
CA MET A 82 -8.24 -0.70 5.43
C MET A 82 -9.13 -0.67 6.66
N VAL A 83 -9.80 -1.78 6.93
CA VAL A 83 -10.58 -1.98 8.15
C VAL A 83 -9.84 -3.01 8.99
N GLU A 84 -9.49 -2.66 10.22
CA GLU A 84 -8.73 -3.51 11.12
C GLU A 84 -9.44 -3.68 12.47
N GLY A 85 -9.49 -4.93 12.93
CA GLY A 85 -9.86 -5.31 14.29
C GLY A 85 -8.64 -5.81 15.03
N MET A 86 -8.48 -5.37 16.27
CA MET A 86 -7.33 -5.70 17.11
C MET A 86 -7.79 -6.25 18.44
N PHE A 87 -7.09 -7.26 18.94
CA PHE A 87 -7.29 -7.84 20.25
C PHE A 87 -5.95 -7.99 20.96
N ALA A 88 -5.77 -7.27 22.06
CA ALA A 88 -4.59 -7.31 22.90
C ALA A 88 -4.93 -8.01 24.24
N PRO A 89 -4.67 -9.32 24.39
CA PRO A 89 -4.89 -10.00 25.67
C PRO A 89 -3.94 -9.48 26.78
N THR A 90 -2.76 -8.99 26.41
CA THR A 90 -1.76 -8.40 27.33
C THR A 90 -1.19 -7.11 26.74
N LYS A 91 -0.33 -6.42 27.49
CA LYS A 91 0.38 -5.22 27.00
C LYS A 91 1.56 -5.53 26.08
N ASP A 92 1.86 -6.81 25.86
CA ASP A 92 3.05 -7.25 25.13
C ASP A 92 2.68 -8.05 23.87
N LEU A 93 1.40 -8.40 23.70
CA LEU A 93 0.91 -9.24 22.61
C LEU A 93 -0.40 -8.66 22.06
N THR A 94 -0.45 -8.44 20.75
CA THR A 94 -1.65 -7.98 20.05
C THR A 94 -1.87 -8.79 18.78
N PHE A 95 -3.08 -9.32 18.63
CA PHE A 95 -3.55 -9.94 17.40
C PHE A 95 -4.34 -8.95 16.57
N MET A 96 -4.19 -9.00 15.26
CA MET A 96 -4.86 -8.10 14.34
C MET A 96 -5.39 -8.86 13.13
N VAL A 97 -6.56 -8.44 12.67
CA VAL A 97 -7.14 -8.87 11.39
C VAL A 97 -7.47 -7.62 10.60
N MET A 98 -7.01 -7.56 9.36
CA MET A 98 -7.19 -6.43 8.47
C MET A 98 -7.76 -6.88 7.13
N GLY A 99 -8.81 -6.20 6.68
CA GLY A 99 -9.33 -6.30 5.32
C GLY A 99 -9.05 -5.03 4.54
N THR A 100 -8.52 -5.17 3.33
CA THR A 100 -8.16 -4.04 2.46
C THR A 100 -9.08 -3.98 1.25
N TYR A 101 -9.81 -2.88 1.10
CA TYR A 101 -10.56 -2.54 -0.12
C TYR A 101 -9.75 -1.53 -0.95
N LEU A 102 -9.68 -1.76 -2.26
CA LEU A 102 -8.88 -0.96 -3.18
C LEU A 102 -9.76 -0.50 -4.34
N SER A 103 -9.61 0.76 -4.72
CA SER A 103 -10.15 1.35 -5.95
C SER A 103 -9.02 2.00 -6.73
N LYS A 104 -8.99 1.77 -8.03
CA LYS A 104 -8.00 2.30 -8.96
C LYS A 104 -8.74 2.87 -10.15
N ASP A 105 -8.40 4.09 -10.53
CA ASP A 105 -8.85 4.76 -11.74
C ASP A 105 -7.62 5.27 -12.47
N MET A 106 -7.46 4.89 -13.73
CA MET A 106 -6.31 5.26 -14.55
C MET A 106 -6.77 5.84 -15.87
N ASP A 107 -6.23 7.00 -16.21
CA ASP A 107 -6.39 7.65 -17.49
C ASP A 107 -5.21 7.29 -18.39
N LEU A 108 -5.50 6.88 -19.63
CA LEU A 108 -4.51 6.41 -20.58
C LEU A 108 -4.71 7.07 -21.95
N ASN A 109 -3.59 7.38 -22.59
CA ASN A 109 -3.53 7.84 -23.96
C ASN A 109 -3.18 6.69 -24.91
N THR A 110 -3.87 6.64 -26.04
CA THR A 110 -3.63 5.66 -27.11
C THR A 110 -3.07 6.35 -28.33
N HIS A 111 -1.93 5.86 -28.78
CA HIS A 111 -1.21 6.32 -29.96
C HIS A 111 -1.32 5.31 -31.09
N SER A 112 -1.17 5.79 -32.32
CA SER A 112 -1.20 4.95 -33.52
C SER A 112 -0.07 3.92 -33.53
N ALA A 113 -0.38 2.72 -34.03
CA ALA A 113 0.63 1.70 -34.33
C ALA A 113 1.48 2.05 -35.59
N MET A 114 1.05 3.03 -36.38
CA MET A 114 1.66 3.41 -37.66
C MET A 114 2.83 4.39 -37.50
N MET A 115 3.59 4.63 -38.57
CA MET A 115 4.84 5.42 -38.56
C MET A 115 4.77 6.78 -37.87
N LYS A 116 3.63 7.49 -37.93
CA LYS A 116 3.49 8.82 -37.31
C LYS A 116 3.23 8.80 -35.80
N ARG A 117 2.76 7.67 -35.24
CA ARG A 117 2.54 7.47 -33.79
C ARG A 117 1.69 8.57 -33.12
N ASP A 118 0.85 9.26 -33.90
CA ASP A 118 0.00 10.34 -33.42
C ASP A 118 -0.98 9.85 -32.34
N LEU A 119 -1.38 10.75 -31.44
CA LEU A 119 -2.41 10.48 -30.44
C LEU A 119 -3.76 10.26 -31.15
N ILE A 120 -4.39 9.11 -30.90
CA ILE A 120 -5.69 8.75 -31.45
C ILE A 120 -6.81 9.09 -30.45
N GLY A 121 -6.54 8.99 -29.16
CA GLY A 121 -7.50 9.39 -28.13
C GLY A 121 -7.13 8.91 -26.73
N ALA A 122 -7.93 9.36 -25.77
CA ALA A 122 -7.81 8.99 -24.36
C ALA A 122 -8.95 8.05 -23.94
N PHE A 123 -8.68 7.22 -22.93
CA PHE A 123 -9.70 6.42 -22.25
C PHE A 123 -9.32 6.22 -20.79
N SER A 124 -10.35 5.99 -19.96
CA SER A 124 -10.16 5.66 -18.55
C SER A 124 -10.50 4.21 -18.30
N SER A 125 -9.79 3.60 -17.36
CA SER A 125 -10.05 2.24 -16.88
C SER A 125 -10.10 2.24 -15.36
N SER A 126 -11.01 1.44 -14.80
CA SER A 126 -11.22 1.41 -13.36
C SER A 126 -11.41 -0.01 -12.82
N ALA A 127 -10.95 -0.22 -11.60
CA ALA A 127 -11.16 -1.44 -10.85
C ALA A 127 -11.34 -1.12 -9.38
N SER A 128 -12.35 -1.74 -8.75
CA SER A 128 -12.51 -1.69 -7.32
C SER A 128 -12.97 -3.03 -6.74
N GLY A 129 -12.60 -3.27 -5.48
CA GLY A 129 -12.97 -4.48 -4.75
C GLY A 129 -12.04 -4.77 -3.58
N LEU A 130 -12.35 -5.86 -2.88
CA LEU A 130 -11.50 -6.41 -1.83
C LEU A 130 -10.16 -6.88 -2.45
N SER A 131 -9.05 -6.43 -1.88
CA SER A 131 -7.68 -6.67 -2.34
C SER A 131 -7.02 -7.80 -1.54
N ASP A 132 -6.98 -7.63 -0.22
CA ASP A 132 -6.18 -8.48 0.67
C ASP A 132 -6.89 -8.68 2.01
N ILE A 133 -6.57 -9.80 2.65
CA ILE A 133 -6.87 -10.08 4.05
C ILE A 133 -5.54 -10.38 4.74
N THR A 134 -5.27 -9.70 5.85
CA THR A 134 -4.03 -9.83 6.61
C THR A 134 -4.34 -10.21 8.05
N PHE A 135 -3.66 -11.23 8.55
CA PHE A 135 -3.64 -11.61 9.95
C PHE A 135 -2.26 -11.30 10.49
N SER A 136 -2.16 -10.51 11.55
CA SER A 136 -0.86 -10.18 12.14
C SER A 136 -0.85 -10.30 13.65
N THR A 137 0.34 -10.58 14.16
CA THR A 137 0.65 -10.61 15.58
C THR A 137 1.78 -9.64 15.84
N LEU A 138 1.55 -8.72 16.76
CA LEU A 138 2.53 -7.75 17.23
C LEU A 138 3.00 -8.17 18.61
N PHE A 139 4.31 -8.09 18.83
CA PHE A 139 4.99 -8.40 20.08
C PHE A 139 5.76 -7.17 20.54
N LYS A 140 5.69 -6.82 21.81
CA LYS A 140 6.63 -5.87 22.43
C LYS A 140 7.85 -6.65 22.89
N LEU A 141 9.00 -6.39 22.27
CA LEU A 141 10.25 -7.09 22.58
C LEU A 141 10.97 -6.48 23.78
N SER A 142 10.97 -5.15 23.88
CA SER A 142 11.59 -4.44 24.99
C SER A 142 10.95 -3.07 25.20
N GLU A 143 10.97 -2.62 26.45
CA GLU A 143 10.52 -1.31 26.89
C GLU A 143 11.48 -0.80 27.96
N SER A 144 12.09 0.35 27.69
CA SER A 144 12.94 1.12 28.60
C SER A 144 12.34 2.51 28.79
N GLU A 145 12.87 3.32 29.72
CA GLU A 145 12.38 4.69 29.96
C GLU A 145 12.39 5.58 28.71
N GLN A 146 13.29 5.32 27.75
CA GLN A 146 13.50 6.15 26.56
C GLN A 146 13.21 5.43 25.24
N SER A 147 12.88 4.14 25.24
CA SER A 147 12.79 3.36 23.99
C SER A 147 11.83 2.19 24.10
N LYS A 148 11.05 1.95 23.04
CA LYS A 148 10.18 0.79 22.89
C LYS A 148 10.48 0.09 21.57
N LEU A 149 10.60 -1.23 21.62
CA LEU A 149 10.83 -2.07 20.44
C LEU A 149 9.68 -3.06 20.26
N PHE A 150 9.15 -3.09 19.04
CA PHE A 150 8.08 -3.99 18.65
C PHE A 150 8.51 -4.85 17.46
N ALA A 151 8.04 -6.09 17.43
CA ALA A 151 8.16 -6.99 16.30
C ALA A 151 6.77 -7.41 15.80
N GLU A 152 6.59 -7.47 14.49
CA GLU A 152 5.36 -7.86 13.83
C GLU A 152 5.62 -9.08 12.96
N ILE A 153 4.74 -10.07 13.04
CA ILE A 153 4.67 -11.17 12.08
C ILE A 153 3.26 -11.17 11.50
N ALA A 154 3.14 -11.13 10.19
CA ALA A 154 1.85 -11.18 9.51
C ALA A 154 1.83 -12.20 8.37
N TYR A 155 0.66 -12.78 8.17
CA TYR A 155 0.29 -13.52 6.98
C TYR A 155 -0.74 -12.71 6.19
N GLN A 156 -0.43 -12.41 4.93
CA GLN A 156 -1.33 -11.72 4.02
C GLN A 156 -1.73 -12.65 2.88
N GLN A 157 -3.04 -12.78 2.63
CA GLN A 157 -3.59 -13.46 1.47
C GLN A 157 -4.19 -12.43 0.51
N SER A 158 -3.72 -12.42 -0.73
CA SER A 158 -4.36 -11.65 -1.78
C SER A 158 -5.63 -12.36 -2.25
N VAL A 159 -6.77 -11.70 -2.08
CA VAL A 159 -8.10 -12.19 -2.46
C VAL A 159 -8.67 -11.42 -3.66
N GLY A 160 -8.03 -10.33 -4.05
CA GLY A 160 -8.39 -9.51 -5.20
C GLY A 160 -8.43 -10.26 -6.52
N SER A 161 -9.21 -9.72 -7.46
CA SER A 161 -9.29 -10.26 -8.82
C SER A 161 -8.02 -9.92 -9.62
N LYS A 162 -7.52 -10.93 -10.36
CA LYS A 162 -6.33 -10.86 -11.23
C LYS A 162 -6.66 -10.69 -12.73
N SER A 163 -7.96 -10.64 -13.07
CA SER A 163 -8.44 -10.64 -14.46
C SER A 163 -9.51 -9.59 -14.71
N LYS A 164 -9.46 -8.48 -13.97
CA LYS A 164 -10.34 -7.33 -14.23
C LYS A 164 -10.07 -6.81 -15.64
N SER A 165 -11.15 -6.59 -16.36
CA SER A 165 -11.13 -6.18 -17.76
C SER A 165 -11.87 -4.85 -17.93
N ALA A 166 -11.46 -4.04 -18.88
CA ALA A 166 -12.10 -2.78 -19.23
C ALA A 166 -12.13 -2.60 -20.75
N PHE A 167 -12.96 -1.65 -21.21
CA PHE A 167 -12.95 -1.24 -22.60
C PHE A 167 -11.74 -0.34 -22.87
N VAL A 168 -10.79 -0.87 -23.63
CA VAL A 168 -9.55 -0.19 -24.00
C VAL A 168 -9.67 0.34 -25.43
N LEU A 169 -9.23 1.58 -25.65
CA LEU A 169 -9.02 2.10 -27.00
C LEU A 169 -7.72 1.48 -27.54
N THR A 170 -7.82 0.68 -28.60
CA THR A 170 -6.66 0.03 -29.20
C THR A 170 -5.93 0.97 -30.16
N PRO A 171 -4.64 0.74 -30.44
CA PRO A 171 -3.87 1.48 -31.44
C PRO A 171 -4.44 1.46 -32.87
N MET A 172 -5.42 0.59 -33.13
CA MET A 172 -6.19 0.50 -34.38
C MET A 172 -7.48 1.34 -34.35
N ASN A 173 -7.62 2.25 -33.39
CA ASN A 173 -8.80 3.09 -33.17
C ASN A 173 -10.12 2.30 -32.98
N LYS A 174 -10.04 1.14 -32.29
CA LYS A 174 -11.21 0.32 -31.92
C LYS A 174 -11.29 0.15 -30.42
N ARG A 175 -12.48 0.22 -29.83
CA ARG A 175 -12.70 -0.13 -28.43
C ARG A 175 -12.91 -1.64 -28.30
N MET A 176 -12.14 -2.28 -27.43
CA MET A 176 -12.22 -3.72 -27.17
C MET A 176 -12.17 -3.98 -25.68
N GLN A 177 -12.91 -5.00 -25.22
CA GLN A 177 -12.81 -5.46 -23.85
C GLN A 177 -11.53 -6.29 -23.71
N MET A 178 -10.61 -5.83 -22.86
CA MET A 178 -9.32 -6.47 -22.62
C MET A 178 -9.03 -6.54 -21.13
N ILE A 179 -8.25 -7.53 -20.71
CA ILE A 179 -7.71 -7.60 -19.35
C ILE A 179 -6.85 -6.35 -19.13
N MET A 180 -7.08 -5.66 -18.02
CA MET A 180 -6.34 -4.46 -17.67
C MET A 180 -4.88 -4.78 -17.31
N PRO A 181 -3.97 -3.81 -17.40
CA PRO A 181 -2.57 -4.00 -17.00
C PRO A 181 -2.43 -4.52 -15.57
N TYR A 182 -1.31 -5.20 -15.28
CA TYR A 182 -1.03 -5.76 -13.96
C TYR A 182 -1.18 -4.75 -12.81
N GLY A 183 -0.75 -3.49 -13.01
CA GLY A 183 -0.91 -2.41 -12.03
C GLY A 183 -2.36 -2.05 -11.70
N MET A 184 -3.30 -2.38 -12.59
CA MET A 184 -4.75 -2.15 -12.42
C MET A 184 -5.50 -3.35 -11.84
N GLN A 185 -4.84 -4.52 -11.70
CA GLN A 185 -5.44 -5.66 -11.01
C GLN A 185 -5.57 -5.36 -9.51
N LEU A 186 -6.60 -5.94 -8.88
CA LEU A 186 -6.90 -5.73 -7.46
C LEU A 186 -6.09 -6.65 -6.55
N GLY A 187 -5.47 -7.67 -7.11
CA GLY A 187 -4.67 -8.62 -6.38
C GLY A 187 -4.03 -9.61 -7.33
N ASP A 188 -3.21 -10.49 -6.79
CA ASP A 188 -2.43 -11.46 -7.56
C ASP A 188 -2.57 -12.90 -7.04
N LYS A 189 -3.49 -13.10 -6.09
CA LYS A 189 -3.76 -14.40 -5.44
C LYS A 189 -2.59 -14.98 -4.64
N ALA A 190 -1.48 -14.25 -4.51
CA ALA A 190 -0.32 -14.71 -3.77
C ALA A 190 -0.53 -14.63 -2.25
N SER A 191 0.11 -15.56 -1.54
CA SER A 191 0.24 -15.54 -0.09
C SER A 191 1.60 -14.98 0.30
N ARG A 192 1.65 -14.18 1.37
CA ARG A 192 2.86 -13.48 1.81
C ARG A 192 3.05 -13.58 3.31
N LEU A 193 4.30 -13.70 3.72
CA LEU A 193 4.72 -13.49 5.09
C LEU A 193 5.37 -12.11 5.21
N ILE A 194 5.00 -11.39 6.25
CA ILE A 194 5.52 -10.06 6.54
C ILE A 194 6.18 -10.10 7.91
N PHE A 195 7.42 -9.66 7.96
CA PHE A 195 8.17 -9.43 9.19
C PHE A 195 8.40 -7.94 9.35
N GLY A 196 8.07 -7.40 10.52
CA GLY A 196 8.22 -5.98 10.83
C GLY A 196 8.98 -5.78 12.14
N PHE A 197 9.80 -4.74 12.19
CA PHE A 197 10.38 -4.22 13.42
C PHE A 197 10.08 -2.74 13.50
N THR A 198 9.63 -2.28 14.66
CA THR A 198 9.37 -0.85 14.91
C THR A 198 10.04 -0.44 16.20
N ASN A 199 10.94 0.54 16.13
CA ASN A 199 11.54 1.17 17.30
C ASN A 199 11.02 2.59 17.45
N ILE A 200 10.61 2.95 18.67
CA ILE A 200 10.18 4.31 19.03
C ILE A 200 11.08 4.75 20.17
N MET A 201 11.77 5.87 19.98
CA MET A 201 12.70 6.45 20.93
C MET A 201 12.23 7.84 21.35
N ASP A 202 12.21 8.09 22.65
CA ASP A 202 12.00 9.41 23.23
C ASP A 202 13.35 10.12 23.30
N ILE A 203 13.59 11.10 22.40
CA ILE A 203 14.83 11.87 22.37
C ILE A 203 14.85 12.88 23.51
N ASN A 204 13.71 13.54 23.76
CA ASN A 204 13.49 14.41 24.90
C ASN A 204 11.99 14.43 25.25
N SER A 205 11.60 15.21 26.24
CA SER A 205 10.21 15.30 26.71
C SER A 205 9.20 15.75 25.64
N SER A 206 9.66 16.36 24.55
CA SER A 206 8.82 16.91 23.48
C SER A 206 9.05 16.22 22.13
N LEU A 207 10.10 15.43 21.94
CA LEU A 207 10.49 14.87 20.65
C LEU A 207 10.63 13.36 20.73
N LYS A 208 9.86 12.67 19.88
CA LYS A 208 9.99 11.23 19.65
C LYS A 208 10.49 10.97 18.23
N TRP A 209 11.32 9.96 18.07
CA TRP A 209 11.79 9.47 16.78
C TRP A 209 11.40 8.00 16.62
N GLY A 210 10.82 7.67 15.48
CA GLY A 210 10.37 6.33 15.17
C GLY A 210 11.00 5.81 13.89
N ASN A 211 11.36 4.53 13.91
CA ASN A 211 11.91 3.80 12.78
C ASN A 211 11.16 2.50 12.60
N GLN A 212 10.87 2.13 11.36
CA GLN A 212 10.24 0.88 11.02
C GLN A 212 10.95 0.22 9.84
N PHE A 213 11.19 -1.08 9.99
CA PHE A 213 11.61 -1.96 8.92
C PHE A 213 10.49 -2.97 8.68
N LYS A 214 10.10 -3.19 7.42
CA LYS A 214 9.19 -4.27 7.02
C LYS A 214 9.76 -5.03 5.84
N ARG A 215 9.74 -6.35 5.92
CA ARG A 215 10.05 -7.26 4.82
C ARG A 215 8.82 -8.10 4.52
N LYS A 216 8.33 -8.00 3.30
CA LYS A 216 7.24 -8.79 2.75
C LYS A 216 7.84 -9.80 1.77
N THR A 217 7.69 -11.08 2.06
CA THR A 217 8.18 -12.17 1.23
C THR A 217 7.03 -13.04 0.75
N VAL A 218 7.05 -13.36 -0.53
CA VAL A 218 6.04 -14.19 -1.18
C VAL A 218 6.35 -15.65 -0.88
N VAL A 219 5.36 -16.39 -0.38
CA VAL A 219 5.52 -17.80 0.00
C VAL A 219 4.74 -18.77 -0.88
N ASN A 220 3.67 -18.30 -1.51
CA ASN A 220 2.90 -19.06 -2.50
C ASN A 220 2.40 -18.09 -3.56
N HIS A 221 2.50 -18.48 -4.82
CA HIS A 221 2.15 -17.63 -5.94
C HIS A 221 1.77 -18.45 -7.17
N GLU A 222 1.12 -17.78 -8.12
CA GLU A 222 0.90 -18.31 -9.46
C GLU A 222 2.00 -17.85 -10.43
N ALA A 223 1.75 -17.96 -11.74
CA ALA A 223 2.70 -17.61 -12.79
C ALA A 223 3.14 -16.13 -12.79
N TRP A 224 2.26 -15.21 -12.38
CA TRP A 224 2.59 -13.80 -12.18
C TRP A 224 2.11 -13.35 -10.81
N TYR A 225 2.94 -12.55 -10.12
CA TYR A 225 2.66 -12.01 -8.81
C TYR A 225 3.54 -10.77 -8.54
N PHE A 226 3.15 -9.95 -7.56
CA PHE A 226 4.01 -8.89 -7.04
C PHE A 226 5.09 -9.50 -6.15
N GLY A 227 6.35 -9.26 -6.51
CA GLY A 227 7.51 -9.80 -5.82
C GLY A 227 7.71 -9.27 -4.40
N ASP A 228 8.82 -9.70 -3.81
CA ASP A 228 9.23 -9.31 -2.46
C ASP A 228 9.43 -7.79 -2.33
N GLN A 229 9.09 -7.25 -1.16
CA GLN A 229 9.21 -5.82 -0.86
C GLN A 229 9.93 -5.62 0.47
N THR A 230 10.86 -4.67 0.50
CA THR A 230 11.48 -4.16 1.73
C THR A 230 11.13 -2.69 1.87
N GLU A 231 10.58 -2.33 3.01
CA GLU A 231 10.21 -0.96 3.35
C GLU A 231 10.97 -0.50 4.59
N ILE A 232 11.55 0.69 4.52
CA ILE A 232 12.23 1.35 5.65
C ILE A 232 11.60 2.73 5.79
N ASN A 233 11.00 2.99 6.95
CA ASN A 233 10.32 4.23 7.26
C ASN A 233 10.94 4.86 8.51
N SER A 234 11.11 6.18 8.51
CA SER A 234 11.58 6.96 9.67
C SER A 234 10.73 8.22 9.81
N TRP A 235 10.40 8.61 11.04
CA TRP A 235 9.58 9.80 11.31
C TRP A 235 9.90 10.44 12.66
N PHE A 236 9.63 11.74 12.78
CA PHE A 236 9.74 12.49 14.03
C PHE A 236 8.35 12.97 14.49
N LYS A 237 8.10 12.95 15.80
CA LYS A 237 6.88 13.46 16.43
C LYS A 237 7.26 14.50 17.47
N LEU A 238 6.83 15.75 17.23
CA LEU A 238 7.01 16.86 18.17
C LEU A 238 5.70 17.11 18.93
N VAL A 239 5.75 17.05 20.25
CA VAL A 239 4.65 17.42 21.15
C VAL A 239 4.88 18.86 21.59
N ILE A 240 4.08 19.77 21.07
CA ILE A 240 4.11 21.18 21.46
C ILE A 240 3.13 21.35 22.61
N ARG A 241 3.64 21.57 23.83
CA ARG A 241 2.82 22.01 24.96
C ARG A 241 2.55 23.51 24.79
N ARG A 242 1.28 23.90 24.73
CA ARG A 242 0.85 25.30 24.91
C ARG A 242 0.66 25.58 26.39
#